data_AF-A0AA97D9I4-F1
#
_entry.id   AF-A0AA97D9I4-F1
#
_cell.length_a   1.000
_cell.length_b   1.000
_cell.length_c   1.000
_cell.angle_alpha   90.00
_cell.angle_beta   90.00
_cell.angle_gamma   90.00
#
_symmetry.space_group_name_H-M   'P 1'
#
loop_
_entity.id
_entity.type
_entity.pdbx_description
1 polymer ?
#
loop_
_entity_poly.entity_id
_entity_poly.type
_entity_poly.pdbx_seq_one_letter_code
_entity_poly.pdbx_strand_id
1 'polypeptide(L)'
;MQIAWKYLNKRAAALDALKDYDSMQFILEHTDDDIRAEHEKIESVRSPGFDGMPHVHNPQAGEERILNGIEEIDVLKERYWQALEYMAWFQPAWENLTEGERYVLKAFYLSNGTDEPVGTVCEHFSIERSSAYNKKNRALKHLALLLYGKQ
;
A
#
# COMPACT_ATOMS: atom_id res chain seq x y z
N MET A 1 -12.52 -26.58 -1.55
CA MET A 1 -12.90 -25.16 -1.37
C MET A 1 -13.71 -25.01 -0.09
N GLN A 2 -13.27 -24.19 0.85
CA GLN A 2 -14.02 -23.99 2.11
C GLN A 2 -15.27 -23.14 1.85
N ILE A 3 -16.43 -23.63 2.28
CA ILE A 3 -17.75 -22.97 2.17
C ILE A 3 -17.73 -21.56 2.80
N ALA A 4 -16.84 -21.31 3.76
CA ALA A 4 -16.64 -20.03 4.44
C ALA A 4 -16.46 -18.83 3.48
N TRP A 5 -15.74 -19.01 2.37
CA TRP A 5 -15.47 -17.96 1.38
C TRP A 5 -16.73 -17.41 0.69
N LYS A 6 -17.83 -18.17 0.70
CA LYS A 6 -19.12 -17.72 0.14
C LYS A 6 -19.79 -16.64 0.99
N TYR A 7 -19.52 -16.64 2.29
CA TYR A 7 -20.16 -15.75 3.27
C TYR A 7 -19.29 -14.56 3.67
N LEU A 8 -18.04 -14.49 3.17
CA LEU A 8 -17.17 -13.34 3.40
C LEU A 8 -17.70 -12.09 2.68
N ASN A 9 -17.60 -10.92 3.32
CA ASN A 9 -17.95 -9.65 2.71
C ASN A 9 -16.89 -9.22 1.68
N LYS A 10 -17.00 -9.77 0.46
CA LYS A 10 -16.07 -9.50 -0.66
C LYS A 10 -15.99 -8.03 -1.05
N ARG A 11 -17.07 -7.27 -0.85
CA ARG A 11 -17.09 -5.84 -1.15
C ARG A 11 -16.22 -5.05 -0.18
N ALA A 12 -16.29 -5.35 1.11
CA ALA A 12 -15.42 -4.74 2.11
C ALA A 12 -13.96 -5.13 1.84
N ALA A 13 -13.69 -6.42 1.63
CA ALA A 13 -12.35 -6.91 1.30
C ALA A 13 -11.75 -6.22 0.06
N ALA A 14 -12.55 -6.01 -1.01
CA ALA A 14 -12.08 -5.31 -2.21
C ALA A 14 -11.82 -3.83 -1.96
N LEU A 15 -12.55 -3.20 -1.04
CA LEU A 15 -12.32 -1.82 -0.64
C LEU A 15 -11.02 -1.69 0.15
N ASP A 16 -10.78 -2.61 1.08
CA ASP A 16 -9.55 -2.63 1.89
C ASP A 16 -8.35 -2.88 0.97
N ALA A 17 -8.43 -3.91 0.11
CA ALA A 17 -7.43 -4.13 -0.93
C ALA A 17 -7.19 -2.88 -1.77
N LEU A 18 -8.23 -2.21 -2.27
CA LEU A 18 -8.06 -0.98 -3.06
C LEU A 18 -7.30 0.12 -2.31
N LYS A 19 -7.51 0.30 -1.01
CA LYS A 19 -6.79 1.30 -0.21
C LYS A 19 -5.32 0.93 0.01
N ASP A 20 -5.03 -0.36 0.08
CA ASP A 20 -3.65 -0.84 0.22
C ASP A 20 -2.84 -0.65 -1.07
N TYR A 21 -3.50 -0.49 -2.22
CA TYR A 21 -2.86 -0.37 -3.53
C TYR A 21 -1.75 0.70 -3.57
N ASP A 22 -2.06 1.93 -3.14
CA ASP A 22 -1.07 3.03 -3.16
C ASP A 22 0.09 2.76 -2.20
N SER A 23 -0.19 2.11 -1.05
CA SER A 23 0.84 1.73 -0.09
C SER A 23 1.77 0.65 -0.65
N MET A 24 1.21 -0.34 -1.34
CA MET A 24 1.98 -1.41 -1.97
C MET A 24 2.83 -0.89 -3.12
N GLN A 25 2.29 0.03 -3.92
CA GLN A 25 3.05 0.71 -4.96
C GLN A 25 4.20 1.53 -4.35
N PHE A 26 3.94 2.27 -3.27
CA PHE A 26 4.97 3.03 -2.56
C PHE A 26 6.10 2.13 -2.05
N ILE A 27 5.78 0.97 -1.45
CA ILE A 27 6.78 0.01 -0.99
C ILE A 27 7.67 -0.45 -2.15
N LEU A 28 7.07 -0.81 -3.30
CA LEU A 28 7.85 -1.27 -4.46
C LEU A 28 8.78 -0.18 -5.00
N GLU A 29 8.37 1.08 -4.94
CA GLU A 29 9.15 2.21 -5.44
C GLU A 29 10.30 2.63 -4.51
N HIS A 30 10.15 2.47 -3.19
CA HIS A 30 11.08 3.07 -2.21
C HIS A 30 11.92 2.05 -1.43
N THR A 31 11.59 0.74 -1.46
CA THR A 31 12.31 -0.26 -0.66
C THR A 31 13.83 -0.29 -0.95
N ASP A 32 14.23 -0.13 -2.21
CA ASP A 32 15.65 -0.14 -2.57
C ASP A 32 16.43 1.02 -1.93
N ASP A 33 15.80 2.21 -1.84
CA ASP A 33 16.37 3.38 -1.19
C ASP A 33 16.43 3.18 0.33
N ASP A 34 15.40 2.58 0.93
CA ASP A 34 15.35 2.25 2.36
C ASP A 34 16.42 1.22 2.74
N ILE A 35 16.59 0.15 1.94
CA ILE A 35 17.63 -0.86 2.14
C ILE A 35 19.02 -0.22 2.04
N ARG A 36 19.24 0.67 1.06
CA ARG A 36 20.52 1.39 0.92
C ARG A 36 20.79 2.27 2.14
N ALA A 37 19.78 2.97 2.66
CA ALA A 37 19.92 3.81 3.85
C ALA A 37 20.28 2.97 5.09
N GLU A 38 19.68 1.80 5.25
CA GLU A 38 20.04 0.88 6.35
C GLU A 38 21.46 0.32 6.19
N HIS A 39 21.89 -0.01 4.96
CA HIS A 39 23.29 -0.39 4.71
C HIS A 39 24.28 0.73 5.09
N GLU A 40 24.01 1.97 4.68
CA GLU A 40 24.84 3.13 5.06
C GLU A 40 24.88 3.31 6.59
N LYS A 41 23.75 3.13 7.25
CA LYS A 41 23.65 3.19 8.71
C LYS A 41 24.43 2.08 9.40
N ILE A 42 24.52 0.87 8.83
CA ILE A 42 25.35 -0.23 9.34
C ILE A 42 26.84 0.05 9.11
N GLU A 43 27.22 0.60 7.96
CA GLU A 43 28.61 0.85 7.59
C GLU A 43 29.20 2.12 8.22
N SER A 44 28.35 3.08 8.58
CA SER A 44 28.77 4.36 9.15
C SER A 44 29.58 4.21 10.45
N VAL A 45 30.46 5.17 10.73
CA VAL A 45 31.17 5.23 12.01
C VAL A 45 30.34 6.04 13.00
N ARG A 46 30.17 5.52 14.22
CA ARG A 46 29.45 6.23 15.29
C ARG A 46 30.17 7.55 15.60
N SER A 47 29.45 8.66 15.44
CA SER A 47 29.96 9.97 15.86
C SER A 47 30.01 10.06 17.39
N PRO A 48 31.05 10.67 17.98
CA PRO A 48 31.07 10.95 19.41
C PRO A 48 29.91 11.86 19.81
N GLY A 49 29.16 11.49 20.86
CA GLY A 49 28.15 12.36 21.45
C GLY A 49 28.82 13.39 22.36
N PHE A 50 28.71 14.68 22.02
CA PHE A 50 29.19 15.78 22.86
C PHE A 50 28.00 16.47 23.54
N ASP A 51 27.46 15.86 24.60
CA ASP A 51 26.37 16.44 25.41
C ASP A 51 26.85 16.92 26.80
N GLY A 52 28.14 16.76 27.10
CA GLY A 52 28.74 17.18 28.36
C GLY A 52 28.43 16.27 29.55
N MET A 53 27.76 15.14 29.33
CA MET A 53 27.36 14.20 30.38
C MET A 53 28.20 12.90 30.33
N PRO A 54 28.50 12.26 31.47
CA PRO A 54 29.13 10.95 31.49
C PRO A 54 28.20 9.89 30.86
N HIS A 55 28.68 9.19 29.83
CA HIS A 55 27.97 8.07 29.23
C HIS A 55 28.51 6.72 29.71
N VAL A 56 27.64 5.73 29.83
CA VAL A 56 28.03 4.34 30.10
C VAL A 56 28.56 3.73 28.80
N HIS A 57 29.78 3.21 28.83
CA HIS A 57 30.39 2.56 27.69
C HIS A 57 29.74 1.18 27.46
N ASN A 58 29.00 1.01 26.36
CA ASN A 58 28.56 -0.30 25.88
C ASN A 58 29.55 -0.80 24.80
N PRO A 59 30.39 -1.81 25.09
CA PRO A 59 31.33 -2.37 24.11
C PRO A 59 30.61 -3.13 22.98
N GLN A 60 29.37 -3.59 23.19
CA GLN A 60 28.57 -4.31 22.20
C GLN A 60 27.72 -3.41 21.30
N ALA A 61 27.72 -2.09 21.53
CA ALA A 61 26.87 -1.16 20.78
C ALA A 61 27.09 -1.21 19.25
N GLY A 62 28.30 -1.55 18.80
CA GLY A 62 28.58 -1.74 17.37
C GLY A 62 27.91 -3.00 16.80
N GLU A 63 28.01 -4.11 17.52
CA GLU A 63 27.41 -5.40 17.15
C GLU A 63 25.88 -5.32 17.18
N GLU A 64 25.30 -4.74 18.23
CA GLU A 64 23.86 -4.51 18.36
C GLU A 64 23.29 -3.71 17.18
N ARG A 65 24.01 -2.66 16.75
CA ARG A 65 23.60 -1.86 15.59
C ARG A 65 23.61 -2.67 14.30
N ILE A 66 24.64 -3.51 14.09
CA ILE A 66 24.74 -4.36 12.90
C ILE A 66 23.59 -5.37 12.89
N LEU A 67 23.33 -6.02 14.02
CA LEU A 67 22.22 -6.97 14.17
C LEU A 67 20.88 -6.30 13.87
N ASN A 68 20.59 -5.16 14.51
CA ASN A 68 19.34 -4.42 14.26
C ASN A 68 19.19 -3.98 12.80
N GLY A 69 20.29 -3.58 12.14
CA GLY A 69 20.25 -3.21 10.73
C GLY A 69 19.98 -4.40 9.80
N ILE A 70 20.57 -5.57 10.09
CA ILE A 70 20.28 -6.80 9.34
C ILE A 70 18.81 -7.19 9.51
N GLU A 71 18.29 -7.15 10.74
CA GLU A 71 16.88 -7.43 11.03
C GLU A 71 15.95 -6.47 10.27
N GLU A 72 16.25 -5.17 10.24
CA GLU A 72 15.45 -4.19 9.50
C GLU A 72 15.49 -4.45 7.98
N ILE A 73 16.67 -4.76 7.42
CA ILE A 73 16.80 -5.12 6.00
C ILE A 73 15.97 -6.37 5.66
N ASP A 74 15.93 -7.37 6.54
CA ASP A 74 15.12 -8.57 6.33
C ASP A 74 13.61 -8.25 6.36
N VAL A 75 13.18 -7.38 7.28
CA VAL A 75 11.78 -6.87 7.31
C VAL A 75 11.43 -6.11 6.04
N LEU A 76 12.31 -5.23 5.56
CA LEU A 76 12.11 -4.47 4.32
C LEU A 76 11.97 -5.40 3.11
N LYS A 77 12.82 -6.43 3.01
CA LYS A 77 12.73 -7.45 1.96
C LYS A 77 11.43 -8.23 2.03
N GLU A 78 11.00 -8.64 3.22
CA GLU A 78 9.73 -9.37 3.39
C GLU A 78 8.54 -8.52 2.92
N ARG A 79 8.50 -7.25 3.32
CA ARG A 79 7.45 -6.31 2.87
C ARG A 79 7.45 -6.12 1.36
N TYR A 80 8.62 -6.06 0.74
CA TYR A 80 8.75 -5.98 -0.71
C TYR A 80 8.19 -7.23 -1.40
N TRP A 81 8.50 -8.43 -0.90
CA TRP A 81 7.91 -9.67 -1.43
C TRP A 81 6.39 -9.69 -1.28
N GLN A 82 5.87 -9.27 -0.13
CA GLN A 82 4.42 -9.16 0.09
C GLN A 82 3.78 -8.16 -0.88
N ALA A 83 4.42 -7.01 -1.12
CA ALA A 83 3.94 -6.03 -2.10
C ALA A 83 3.96 -6.59 -3.53
N LEU A 84 4.99 -7.34 -3.91
CA LEU A 84 5.04 -8.02 -5.21
C LEU A 84 3.91 -9.04 -5.37
N GLU A 85 3.69 -9.89 -4.37
CA GLU A 85 2.60 -10.88 -4.38
C GLU A 85 1.23 -10.21 -4.46
N TYR A 86 1.04 -9.17 -3.65
CA TYR A 86 -0.17 -8.34 -3.68
C TYR A 86 -0.41 -7.76 -5.08
N MET A 87 0.61 -7.13 -5.69
CA MET A 87 0.47 -6.49 -6.99
C MET A 87 0.23 -7.50 -8.11
N ALA A 88 0.89 -8.66 -8.07
CA ALA A 88 0.64 -9.75 -9.01
C ALA A 88 -0.81 -10.25 -8.99
N TRP A 89 -1.45 -10.23 -7.82
CA TRP A 89 -2.87 -10.58 -7.65
C TRP A 89 -3.82 -9.43 -7.99
N PHE A 90 -3.53 -8.20 -7.56
CA PHE A 90 -4.44 -7.06 -7.68
C PHE A 90 -4.42 -6.41 -9.06
N GLN A 91 -3.23 -6.24 -9.66
CA GLN A 91 -3.05 -5.47 -10.88
C GLN A 91 -3.82 -6.04 -12.09
N PRO A 92 -3.87 -7.37 -12.33
CA PRO A 92 -4.69 -7.91 -13.41
C PRO A 92 -6.19 -7.61 -13.23
N ALA A 93 -6.70 -7.62 -12.01
CA ALA A 93 -8.09 -7.25 -11.73
C ALA A 93 -8.33 -5.75 -11.96
N TRP A 94 -7.38 -4.91 -11.56
CA TRP A 94 -7.43 -3.47 -11.79
C TRP A 94 -7.39 -3.10 -13.28
N GLU A 95 -6.57 -3.79 -14.06
CA GLU A 95 -6.41 -3.57 -15.51
C GLU A 95 -7.66 -3.99 -16.31
N ASN A 96 -8.38 -5.01 -15.83
CA ASN A 96 -9.64 -5.48 -16.43
C ASN A 96 -10.83 -4.53 -16.19
N LEU A 97 -10.73 -3.60 -15.25
CA LEU A 97 -11.74 -2.54 -15.11
C LEU A 97 -11.69 -1.58 -16.30
N THR A 98 -12.85 -1.04 -16.66
CA THR A 98 -12.90 0.05 -17.65
C THR A 98 -12.21 1.30 -17.11
N GLU A 99 -11.70 2.15 -18.01
CA GLU A 99 -11.10 3.44 -17.65
C GLU A 99 -12.05 4.28 -16.78
N GLY A 100 -13.33 4.32 -17.13
CA GLY A 100 -14.33 5.04 -16.36
C GLY A 100 -14.66 4.42 -15.00
N GLU A 101 -14.39 3.13 -14.78
CA GLU A 101 -14.48 2.52 -13.44
C GLU A 101 -13.24 2.83 -12.60
N ARG A 102 -12.05 2.71 -13.18
CA ARG A 102 -10.79 3.09 -12.53
C ARG A 102 -10.81 4.55 -12.12
N TYR A 103 -11.26 5.46 -13.00
CA TYR A 103 -11.37 6.89 -12.69
C TYR A 103 -12.25 7.15 -11.46
N VAL A 104 -13.44 6.52 -11.42
CA VAL A 104 -14.35 6.68 -10.28
C VAL A 104 -13.72 6.12 -9.00
N LEU A 105 -13.11 4.94 -9.04
CA LEU A 105 -12.47 4.37 -7.86
C LEU A 105 -11.29 5.20 -7.37
N LYS A 106 -10.46 5.73 -8.29
CA LYS A 106 -9.37 6.66 -7.97
C LYS A 106 -9.89 7.91 -7.27
N ALA A 107 -10.90 8.57 -7.87
CA ALA A 107 -11.47 9.78 -7.30
C ALA A 107 -12.06 9.56 -5.89
N PHE A 108 -12.72 8.42 -5.66
CA PHE A 108 -13.36 8.15 -4.36
C PHE A 108 -12.44 7.61 -3.27
N TYR A 109 -11.35 6.93 -3.62
CA TYR A 109 -10.59 6.13 -2.65
C TYR A 109 -9.07 6.38 -2.67
N LEU A 110 -8.51 6.88 -3.77
CA LEU A 110 -7.06 7.07 -3.94
C LEU A 110 -6.66 8.55 -4.08
N SER A 111 -7.61 9.48 -4.06
CA SER A 111 -7.31 10.92 -4.11
C SER A 111 -6.91 11.44 -2.73
N ASN A 112 -5.84 12.24 -2.67
CA ASN A 112 -5.28 12.79 -1.43
C ASN A 112 -6.09 13.97 -0.81
N GLY A 113 -7.40 14.04 -1.06
CA GLY A 113 -8.34 14.82 -0.24
C GLY A 113 -8.49 16.31 -0.55
N THR A 114 -7.99 16.81 -1.68
CA THR A 114 -8.16 18.23 -2.05
C THR A 114 -9.52 18.55 -2.65
N ASP A 115 -10.10 17.63 -3.43
CA ASP A 115 -11.36 17.84 -4.15
C ASP A 115 -12.47 16.96 -3.59
N GLU A 116 -13.73 17.43 -3.67
CA GLU A 116 -14.90 16.61 -3.35
C GLU A 116 -15.01 15.47 -4.39
N PRO A 117 -14.81 14.18 -4.01
CA PRO A 117 -14.75 13.08 -4.97
C PRO A 117 -15.97 12.96 -5.87
N VAL A 118 -17.14 13.23 -5.28
CA VAL A 118 -18.42 13.18 -5.97
C VAL A 118 -18.50 14.30 -7.02
N GLY A 119 -18.05 15.50 -6.67
CA GLY A 119 -18.03 16.66 -7.57
C GLY A 119 -17.16 16.38 -8.80
N THR A 120 -15.93 15.91 -8.59
CA THR A 120 -15.00 15.55 -9.66
C THR A 120 -15.55 14.48 -10.61
N VAL A 121 -16.30 13.50 -10.09
CA VAL A 121 -16.95 12.47 -10.89
C VAL A 121 -18.18 13.02 -11.62
N CYS A 122 -18.99 13.86 -10.97
CA CYS A 122 -20.14 14.52 -11.59
C CYS A 122 -19.71 15.39 -12.77
N GLU A 123 -18.67 16.19 -12.61
CA GLU A 123 -18.12 17.05 -13.67
C GLU A 123 -17.56 16.23 -14.82
N HIS A 124 -16.71 15.24 -14.52
CA HIS A 124 -16.05 14.43 -15.55
C HIS A 124 -17.04 13.64 -16.43
N PHE A 125 -18.09 13.07 -15.83
CA PHE A 125 -19.09 12.30 -16.59
C PHE A 125 -20.34 13.11 -16.96
N SER A 126 -20.44 14.38 -16.55
CA SER A 126 -21.66 15.20 -16.69
C SER A 126 -22.91 14.50 -16.13
N ILE A 127 -22.81 14.00 -14.90
CA ILE A 127 -23.87 13.25 -14.21
C ILE A 127 -24.24 13.89 -12.86
N GLU A 128 -25.43 13.57 -12.39
CA GLU A 128 -25.91 13.90 -11.04
C GLU A 128 -25.20 13.08 -9.93
N ARG A 129 -25.23 13.59 -8.70
CA ARG A 129 -24.57 12.97 -7.53
C ARG A 129 -25.05 11.53 -7.26
N SER A 130 -26.35 11.27 -7.37
CA SER A 130 -26.94 9.93 -7.23
C SER A 130 -26.33 8.95 -8.23
N SER A 131 -26.18 9.39 -9.48
CA SER A 131 -25.59 8.59 -10.56
C SER A 131 -24.10 8.35 -10.32
N ALA A 132 -23.35 9.32 -9.80
CA ALA A 132 -21.95 9.15 -9.40
C ALA A 132 -21.79 8.06 -8.32
N TYR A 133 -22.59 8.09 -7.25
CA TYR A 133 -22.56 7.06 -6.21
C TYR A 133 -22.93 5.67 -6.73
N ASN A 134 -23.92 5.59 -7.62
CA ASN A 134 -24.30 4.33 -8.26
C ASN A 134 -23.16 3.78 -9.13
N LYS A 135 -22.46 4.64 -9.86
CA LYS A 135 -21.31 4.25 -10.69
C LYS A 135 -20.16 3.73 -9.83
N LYS A 136 -19.85 4.41 -8.71
CA LYS A 136 -18.89 3.93 -7.70
C LYS A 136 -19.27 2.56 -7.16
N ASN A 137 -20.53 2.38 -6.79
CA ASN A 137 -21.00 1.11 -6.22
C ASN A 137 -20.89 -0.05 -7.21
N ARG A 138 -21.18 0.20 -8.50
CA ARG A 138 -21.01 -0.79 -9.58
C ARG A 138 -19.54 -1.10 -9.82
N ALA A 139 -18.67 -0.09 -9.93
CA ALA A 139 -17.24 -0.26 -10.12
C ALA A 139 -16.60 -1.10 -8.99
N LEU A 140 -16.91 -0.79 -7.73
CA LEU A 140 -16.40 -1.57 -6.60
C LEU A 140 -16.95 -3.01 -6.57
N LYS A 141 -18.21 -3.21 -6.99
CA LYS A 141 -18.77 -4.56 -7.12
C LYS A 141 -18.07 -5.34 -8.23
N HIS A 142 -17.75 -4.70 -9.35
CA HIS A 142 -17.02 -5.32 -10.46
C HIS A 142 -15.60 -5.69 -10.03
N LEU A 143 -14.88 -4.78 -9.36
CA LEU A 143 -13.56 -5.09 -8.79
C LEU A 143 -13.61 -6.27 -7.82
N ALA A 144 -14.58 -6.31 -6.91
CA ALA A 144 -14.75 -7.43 -5.99
C ALA A 144 -15.02 -8.77 -6.70
N LEU A 145 -15.67 -8.74 -7.86
CA LEU A 145 -15.86 -9.93 -8.69
C LEU A 145 -14.57 -10.33 -9.42
N LEU A 146 -13.74 -9.38 -9.86
CA LEU A 146 -12.46 -9.70 -10.49
C LEU A 146 -11.45 -10.27 -9.48
N LEU A 147 -11.44 -9.75 -8.25
CA LEU A 147 -10.52 -10.18 -7.19
C LEU A 147 -10.94 -11.50 -6.52
N TYR A 148 -12.24 -11.69 -6.27
CA TYR A 148 -12.77 -12.79 -5.44
C TYR A 148 -13.92 -13.57 -6.08
N GLY A 149 -14.34 -13.19 -7.29
CA GLY A 149 -15.26 -13.96 -8.11
C GLY A 149 -14.48 -15.13 -8.71
N LYS A 150 -15.04 -16.32 -8.55
CA LYS A 150 -14.54 -17.50 -9.25
C LYS A 150 -14.60 -17.30 -10.76
N GLN A 151 -13.57 -17.72 -11.46
CA GLN A 151 -13.73 -18.41 -12.74
C GLN A 151 -14.25 -19.84 -12.47
#